data_AF-A0A6P9APF4-F1
#
_entry.id   AF-A0A6P9APF4-F1
#
_cell.length_a   1.000
_cell.length_b   1.000
_cell.length_c   1.000
_cell.angle_alpha   90.00
_cell.angle_beta   90.00
_cell.angle_gamma   90.00
#
_symmetry.space_group_name_H-M   'P 1'
#
loop_
_entity.id
_entity.type
_entity.pdbx_description
1 polymer ?
#
loop_
_entity_poly.entity_id
_entity_poly.type
_entity_poly.pdbx_seq_one_letter_code
_entity_poly.pdbx_strand_id
1 'polypeptide(L)'
;SADPLQDIALSVDSCRYVAGKDVTIRLATVLRHAINELSVDFSLNLNGQIVPLYSKQLCEQNNPQFQFCGKKKGEYIYYSGPVSLNMEDIPEVNSS
;
A
#
# COMPACT_ATOMS: atom_id res chain seq x y z
N SER A 1 -0.60 2.85 12.06
CA SER A 1 -1.87 2.89 11.29
C SER A 1 -2.59 4.23 11.50
N ALA A 2 -3.44 4.66 10.57
CA ALA A 2 -4.41 5.75 10.76
C ALA A 2 -5.87 5.25 10.91
N ASP A 3 -6.08 3.93 10.85
CA ASP A 3 -7.35 3.29 11.20
C ASP A 3 -7.48 3.26 12.74
N PRO A 4 -8.52 3.87 13.33
CA PRO A 4 -8.69 3.91 14.79
C PRO A 4 -9.00 2.52 15.40
N LEU A 5 -9.36 1.53 14.59
CA LEU A 5 -9.80 0.21 15.07
C LEU A 5 -8.72 -0.86 15.03
N GLN A 6 -7.64 -0.66 14.27
CA GLN A 6 -6.56 -1.64 14.17
C GLN A 6 -5.23 -1.06 13.70
N ASP A 7 -4.16 -1.75 14.09
CA ASP A 7 -2.84 -1.54 13.52
C ASP A 7 -2.56 -2.50 12.35
N ILE A 8 -1.45 -2.23 11.67
CA ILE A 8 -0.94 -3.07 10.58
C ILE A 8 0.53 -3.38 10.84
N ALA A 9 0.91 -4.64 10.65
CA ALA A 9 2.31 -5.01 10.64
C ALA A 9 2.86 -4.79 9.22
N LEU A 10 3.90 -3.96 9.10
CA LEU A 10 4.62 -3.70 7.86
C LEU A 10 6.11 -3.79 8.13
N SER A 11 6.82 -4.57 7.31
CA SER A 11 8.29 -4.57 7.26
C SER A 11 8.76 -4.37 5.83
N VAL A 12 9.94 -3.76 5.69
CA VAL A 12 10.60 -3.50 4.43
C VAL A 12 11.97 -4.16 4.47
N ASP A 13 12.29 -5.01 3.50
CA ASP A 13 13.53 -5.79 3.53
C ASP A 13 14.77 -4.89 3.33
N SER A 14 14.65 -3.77 2.58
CA SER A 14 15.69 -2.75 2.44
C SER A 14 15.14 -1.37 2.83
N CYS A 15 15.78 -0.70 3.79
CA CYS A 15 15.44 0.68 4.14
C CYS A 15 15.96 1.72 3.14
N ARG A 16 16.79 1.32 2.16
CA ARG A 16 17.24 2.20 1.09
C ARG A 16 16.25 2.11 -0.07
N TYR A 17 15.58 3.22 -0.34
CA TYR A 17 14.80 3.41 -1.55
C TYR A 17 15.72 3.80 -2.71
N VAL A 18 15.51 3.17 -3.87
CA VAL A 18 16.13 3.54 -5.13
C VAL A 18 14.99 3.77 -6.12
N ALA A 19 14.92 4.98 -6.69
CA ALA A 19 13.89 5.33 -7.65
C ALA A 19 13.84 4.32 -8.80
N GLY A 20 12.62 3.92 -9.19
CA GLY A 20 12.39 2.92 -10.24
C GLY A 20 12.75 1.47 -9.88
N LYS A 21 13.10 1.17 -8.63
CA LYS A 21 13.29 -0.21 -8.16
C LYS A 21 12.16 -0.65 -7.24
N ASP A 22 11.77 -1.91 -7.41
CA ASP A 22 10.82 -2.56 -6.51
C ASP A 22 11.43 -2.71 -5.11
N VAL A 23 10.57 -2.58 -4.11
CA VAL A 23 10.92 -2.83 -2.72
C VAL A 23 10.16 -4.04 -2.24
N THR A 24 10.84 -5.02 -1.63
CA THR A 24 10.15 -6.15 -1.01
C THR A 24 9.61 -5.74 0.36
N ILE A 25 8.31 -5.94 0.54
CA ILE A 25 7.62 -5.70 1.81
C ILE A 25 7.00 -6.97 2.33
N ARG A 26 6.76 -6.99 3.65
CA ARG A 26 5.89 -7.97 4.31
C ARG A 26 4.82 -7.22 5.06
N LEU A 27 3.57 -7.58 4.81
CA LEU A 27 2.40 -6.92 5.38
C LEU A 27 1.49 -7.96 6.01
N ALA A 28 1.06 -7.71 7.24
CA ALA A 28 0.07 -8.55 7.91
C ALA A 28 -0.98 -7.72 8.64
N THR A 29 -2.24 -8.10 8.48
CA THR A 29 -3.38 -7.47 9.15
C THR A 29 -4.59 -8.40 9.19
N VAL A 30 -5.54 -8.08 10.07
CA VAL A 30 -6.87 -8.70 10.08
C VAL A 30 -7.80 -7.84 9.22
N LEU A 31 -8.63 -8.49 8.41
CA LEU A 31 -9.62 -7.80 7.61
C LEU A 31 -10.82 -7.36 8.45
N ARG A 32 -11.13 -6.07 8.45
CA ARG A 32 -12.35 -5.52 9.06
C ARG A 32 -13.55 -5.56 8.11
N HIS A 33 -13.28 -5.71 6.81
CA HIS A 33 -14.25 -5.77 5.72
C HIS A 33 -13.85 -6.87 4.74
N ALA A 34 -14.81 -7.43 4.01
CA ALA A 34 -14.48 -8.33 2.91
C ALA A 34 -13.83 -7.55 1.76
N ILE A 35 -12.89 -8.15 1.05
CA ILE A 35 -12.11 -7.52 -0.02
C ILE A 35 -12.38 -8.17 -1.38
N ASN A 36 -13.66 -8.21 -1.76
CA ASN A 36 -14.07 -8.57 -3.12
C ASN A 36 -13.51 -7.56 -4.12
N GLU A 37 -13.50 -6.30 -3.71
CA GLU A 37 -12.84 -5.18 -4.38
C GLU A 37 -11.93 -4.48 -3.36
N LEU A 38 -10.76 -4.04 -3.82
CA LEU A 38 -9.79 -3.35 -2.97
C LEU A 38 -9.00 -2.39 -3.83
N SER A 39 -8.98 -1.13 -3.44
CA SER A 39 -8.16 -0.08 -4.05
C SER A 39 -7.20 0.50 -3.03
N VAL A 40 -6.05 0.95 -3.49
CA VAL A 40 -5.05 1.63 -2.67
C VAL A 40 -4.73 2.96 -3.31
N ASP A 41 -4.82 4.00 -2.48
CA ASP A 41 -4.47 5.37 -2.81
C ASP A 41 -3.27 5.80 -1.96
N PHE A 42 -2.25 6.35 -2.62
CA PHE A 42 -1.12 7.00 -1.97
C PHE A 42 -1.15 8.49 -2.30
N SER A 43 -1.03 9.28 -1.25
CA SER A 43 -0.96 10.73 -1.33
C SER A 43 0.15 11.25 -0.42
N LEU A 44 0.79 12.33 -0.84
CA LEU A 44 1.81 13.02 -0.07
C LEU A 44 1.24 14.32 0.48
N ASN A 45 1.48 14.60 1.75
CA ASN A 45 1.19 15.90 2.33
C ASN A 45 2.48 16.74 2.33
N LEU A 46 2.50 17.79 1.52
CA LEU A 46 3.58 18.78 1.45
C LEU A 46 3.04 20.12 1.91
N ASN A 47 3.55 20.63 3.04
CA ASN A 47 3.18 21.93 3.58
C ASN A 47 1.66 22.16 3.71
N GLY A 48 0.90 21.11 4.07
CA GLY A 48 -0.55 21.16 4.22
C GLY A 48 -1.34 20.90 2.92
N GLN A 49 -0.66 20.76 1.78
CA GLN A 49 -1.29 20.40 0.50
C GLN A 49 -1.19 18.89 0.26
N ILE A 50 -2.31 18.25 -0.06
CA ILE A 50 -2.38 16.83 -0.39
C ILE A 50 -2.19 16.67 -1.90
N VAL A 51 -1.09 16.02 -2.30
CA VAL A 51 -0.76 15.68 -3.68
C VAL A 51 -1.01 14.18 -3.87
N PRO A 52 -2.01 13.76 -4.68
CA PRO A 52 -2.21 12.36 -4.99
C PRO A 52 -1.06 11.85 -5.86
N LEU A 53 -0.43 10.75 -5.45
CA LEU A 53 0.73 10.18 -6.16
C LEU A 53 0.35 8.95 -6.97
N TYR A 54 -0.54 8.12 -6.45
CA TYR A 54 -0.88 6.85 -7.05
C TYR A 54 -2.24 6.36 -6.60
N SER A 55 -2.98 5.75 -7.51
CA SER A 55 -4.17 4.97 -7.20
C SER A 55 -4.13 3.68 -8.01
N LYS A 56 -4.38 2.54 -7.36
CA LYS A 56 -4.48 1.25 -8.05
C LYS A 56 -5.55 0.38 -7.42
N GLN A 57 -6.31 -0.26 -8.30
CA GLN A 57 -7.18 -1.36 -7.93
C GLN A 57 -6.35 -2.65 -7.80
N LEU A 58 -6.31 -3.21 -6.59
CA LEU A 58 -5.62 -4.46 -6.28
C LEU A 58 -6.54 -5.67 -6.49
N CYS A 59 -7.81 -5.54 -6.10
CA CYS A 59 -8.80 -6.58 -6.28
C CYS A 59 -9.94 -6.07 -7.15
N GLU A 60 -10.18 -6.80 -8.23
CA GLU A 60 -11.30 -6.62 -9.15
C GLU A 60 -12.14 -7.90 -9.12
N GLN A 61 -13.47 -7.76 -9.18
CA GLN A 61 -14.38 -8.89 -9.06
C GLN A 61 -14.14 -9.99 -10.14
N ASN A 62 -13.65 -9.58 -11.32
CA ASN A 62 -13.49 -10.47 -12.47
C ASN A 62 -12.02 -10.85 -12.79
N ASN A 63 -11.02 -10.21 -12.17
CA ASN A 63 -9.61 -10.44 -12.47
C ASN A 63 -8.69 -10.18 -11.24
N PRO A 64 -8.74 -11.03 -10.21
CA PRO A 64 -7.95 -10.81 -9.00
C PRO A 64 -6.46 -10.97 -9.28
N GLN A 65 -5.69 -9.91 -9.06
CA GLN A 65 -4.22 -9.91 -9.24
C GLN A 65 -3.48 -10.52 -8.04
N PHE A 66 -4.10 -10.53 -6.87
CA PHE A 66 -3.49 -11.00 -5.63
C PHE A 66 -4.26 -12.16 -5.01
N GLN A 67 -3.53 -13.11 -4.43
CA GLN A 67 -4.11 -14.29 -3.76
C GLN A 67 -5.01 -13.94 -2.57
N PHE A 68 -4.87 -12.74 -2.00
CA PHE A 68 -5.72 -12.30 -0.89
C PHE A 68 -7.08 -11.77 -1.34
N CYS A 69 -7.31 -11.50 -2.63
CA CYS A 69 -8.59 -11.00 -3.11
C CYS A 69 -9.74 -11.98 -2.82
N GLY A 70 -10.90 -11.45 -2.44
CA GLY A 70 -12.07 -12.25 -2.05
C GLY A 70 -12.07 -12.76 -0.60
N LYS A 71 -11.01 -12.48 0.19
CA LYS A 71 -11.02 -12.77 1.62
C LYS A 71 -12.13 -12.01 2.35
N LYS A 72 -12.70 -12.67 3.35
CA LYS A 72 -13.84 -12.20 4.15
C LYS A 72 -13.37 -11.41 5.38
N LYS A 73 -14.31 -10.65 5.95
CA LYS A 73 -14.16 -10.00 7.25
C LYS A 73 -13.73 -11.03 8.31
N GLY A 74 -12.71 -10.69 9.09
CA GLY A 74 -12.12 -11.50 10.15
C GLY A 74 -10.96 -12.37 9.70
N GLU A 75 -10.73 -12.53 8.39
CA GLU A 75 -9.57 -13.28 7.91
C GLU A 75 -8.28 -12.48 8.00
N TYR A 76 -7.16 -13.19 8.17
CA TYR A 76 -5.83 -12.60 8.10
C TYR A 76 -5.36 -12.49 6.65
N ILE A 77 -4.74 -11.36 6.35
CA ILE A 77 -3.89 -11.18 5.17
C ILE A 77 -2.44 -11.29 5.64
N TYR A 78 -1.66 -12.07 4.89
CA TYR A 78 -0.21 -12.03 4.92
C TYR A 78 0.25 -11.87 3.47
N TYR A 79 0.95 -10.77 3.21
CA TYR A 79 1.56 -10.49 1.91
C TYR A 79 3.07 -10.39 2.09
N SER A 80 3.82 -11.01 1.17
CA SER A 80 5.27 -10.91 1.10
C SER A 80 5.66 -10.87 -0.37
N GLY A 81 6.16 -9.74 -0.84
CA GLY A 81 6.46 -9.58 -2.26
C GLY A 81 6.95 -8.19 -2.64
N PRO A 82 7.36 -8.01 -3.91
CA PRO A 82 7.79 -6.74 -4.44
C PRO A 82 6.62 -5.78 -4.61
N VAL A 83 6.83 -4.51 -4.24
CA VAL A 83 5.95 -3.39 -4.58
C VAL A 83 6.73 -2.34 -5.37
N SER A 84 6.18 -1.95 -6.52
CA SER A 84 6.66 -0.84 -7.32
C SER A 84 5.92 0.42 -6.88
N LEU A 85 6.65 1.41 -6.38
CA LEU A 85 6.04 2.66 -5.95
C LEU A 85 5.82 3.65 -7.12
N ASN A 86 6.33 3.35 -8.33
CA ASN A 86 6.24 4.17 -9.56
C ASN A 86 6.30 5.68 -9.31
N MET A 87 7.14 6.08 -8.34
CA MET A 87 7.22 7.44 -7.84
C MET A 87 8.31 8.12 -8.65
N GLU A 88 7.97 8.47 -9.90
CA GLU A 88 8.91 9.09 -10.84
C GLU A 88 9.28 10.52 -10.41
N ASP A 89 8.39 11.19 -9.66
CA ASP A 89 8.56 12.59 -9.23
C ASP A 89 8.24 12.77 -7.73
N ILE A 90 9.06 12.23 -6.82
CA ILE A 90 9.02 12.72 -5.44
C ILE A 90 9.59 14.13 -5.47
N PRO A 91 8.83 15.19 -5.12
CA PRO A 91 9.38 16.53 -5.09
C PRO A 91 10.53 16.56 -4.08
N GLU A 92 11.71 17.02 -4.50
CA GLU A 92 12.81 17.27 -3.56
C GLU A 92 12.29 18.23 -2.48
N VAL A 93 12.30 17.77 -1.23
CA VAL A 93 12.03 18.64 -0.09
C VAL A 93 13.28 19.50 0.07
N ASN A 94 13.30 20.65 -0.60
CA ASN A 94 14.31 21.68 -0.38
C ASN A 94 14.20 22.14 1.08
N SER A 95 15.03 21.54 1.92
CA SER A 95 15.23 21.95 3.30
C SER A 95 16.00 23.25 3.25
N SER A 96 15.27 24.37 3.29
CA SER A 96 15.85 25.72 3.43
C SER A 96 16.36 25.94 4.85
#